data_AF-A0A957JR58-F1
#
_entry.id   AF-A0A957JR58-F1
#
_cell.length_a   1.000
_cell.length_b   1.000
_cell.length_c   1.000
_cell.angle_alpha   90.00
_cell.angle_beta   90.00
_cell.angle_gamma   90.00
#
_symmetry.space_group_name_H-M   'P 1'
#
loop_
_entity.id
_entity.type
_entity.pdbx_description
1 polymer ?
#
loop_
_entity_poly.entity_id
_entity_poly.type
_entity_poly.pdbx_seq_one_letter_code
_entity_poly.pdbx_strand_id
1 'polypeptide(L)' 'MRVGANKAKVISRAHVLLKSNEGKTDKEIAGLLYIDEETVRCTWQRFWDEGMEKALYGQPYPSPEPKLTDEQEAYLIG' A
#
# COMPACT_ATOMS: atom_id res chain seq x y z
N MET A 1 -7.53 1.43 -17.39
CA MET A 1 -7.05 1.59 -16.00
C MET A 1 -7.73 0.54 -15.13
N ARG A 2 -7.00 -0.46 -14.60
CA ARG A 2 -7.61 -1.58 -13.85
C ARG A 2 -7.71 -1.19 -12.35
N VAL A 3 -8.83 -0.60 -11.93
CA VAL A 3 -9.08 -0.07 -10.57
C VAL A 3 -9.41 -1.18 -9.56
N GLY A 4 -8.75 -2.34 -9.65
CA GLY A 4 -9.06 -3.53 -8.84
C GLY A 4 -8.00 -3.93 -7.82
N ALA A 5 -6.75 -3.45 -7.95
CA ALA A 5 -5.61 -4.04 -7.24
C ALA A 5 -5.30 -3.43 -5.86
N ASN A 6 -5.76 -2.20 -5.58
CA ASN A 6 -5.35 -1.49 -4.36
C ASN A 6 -6.23 -1.83 -3.14
N LYS A 7 -7.53 -2.05 -3.33
CA LYS A 7 -8.48 -2.28 -2.23
C LYS A 7 -8.19 -3.56 -1.45
N ALA A 8 -7.85 -4.65 -2.14
CA ALA A 8 -7.55 -5.93 -1.49
C ALA A 8 -6.35 -5.83 -0.54
N LYS A 9 -5.26 -5.16 -0.97
CA LYS A 9 -4.06 -4.98 -0.14
C LYS A 9 -4.35 -4.13 1.09
N VAL A 10 -5.12 -3.05 0.93
CA VAL A 10 -5.53 -2.19 2.06
C VAL A 10 -6.33 -2.99 3.09
N ILE A 11 -7.30 -3.80 2.63
CA ILE A 11 -8.11 -4.67 3.50
C ILE A 11 -7.24 -5.69 4.22
N SER A 12 -6.34 -6.39 3.51
CA SER A 12 -5.44 -7.37 4.13
C SER A 12 -4.55 -6.73 5.20
N ARG A 13 -3.97 -5.55 4.93
CA ARG A 13 -3.12 -4.84 5.90
C ARG A 13 -3.91 -4.33 7.10
N ALA A 14 -5.14 -3.87 6.90
CA ALA A 14 -6.03 -3.52 8.00
C ALA A 14 -6.33 -4.73 8.91
N HIS A 15 -6.58 -5.90 8.31
CA HIS A 15 -6.74 -7.14 9.07
C HIS A 15 -5.47 -7.56 9.81
N VAL A 16 -4.28 -7.38 9.22
CA VAL A 16 -3.01 -7.61 9.91
C VAL A 16 -2.95 -6.79 11.20
N LEU A 17 -3.13 -5.47 11.11
CA LEU A 17 -3.04 -4.57 12.26
C LEU A 17 -4.10 -4.90 13.33
N LEU A 18 -5.33 -5.20 12.91
CA LEU A 18 -6.40 -5.59 13.82
C LEU A 18 -6.06 -6.90 14.55
N LYS A 19 -5.61 -7.92 13.82
CA LYS A 19 -5.32 -9.24 14.38
C LYS A 19 -4.10 -9.24 15.29
N SER A 20 -3.12 -8.40 15.01
CA SER A 20 -2.00 -8.20 15.92
C SER A 20 -2.39 -7.42 17.18
N ASN A 21 -3.31 -6.45 17.09
CA ASN A 21 -3.89 -5.81 18.27
C ASN A 21 -4.71 -6.80 19.13
N GLU A 22 -5.30 -7.82 18.51
CA GLU A 22 -5.90 -8.97 19.23
C GLU A 22 -4.86 -9.93 19.84
N GLY A 23 -3.56 -9.65 19.72
CA GLY A 23 -2.48 -10.44 20.30
C GLY A 23 -2.04 -11.66 19.48
N LYS A 24 -2.46 -11.79 18.22
CA LYS A 24 -2.03 -12.90 17.35
C LYS A 24 -0.60 -12.70 16.88
N THR A 25 0.14 -13.81 16.80
CA THR A 25 1.50 -13.84 16.26
C THR A 25 1.52 -13.68 14.73
N ASP A 26 2.65 -13.25 14.18
CA ASP A 26 2.82 -13.08 12.73
C ASP A 26 2.45 -14.34 11.94
N LYS A 27 2.84 -15.52 12.44
CA LYS A 27 2.57 -16.83 11.84
C LYS A 27 1.09 -17.17 11.81
N GLU A 28 0.37 -16.90 12.91
CA GLU A 28 -1.08 -17.11 12.96
C GLU A 28 -1.81 -16.19 11.98
N ILE A 29 -1.38 -14.93 11.89
CA ILE A 29 -1.97 -13.94 10.98
C ILE A 29 -1.71 -14.31 9.52
N ALA A 30 -0.47 -14.70 9.20
CA ALA A 30 -0.08 -15.18 7.88
C ALA A 30 -0.97 -16.36 7.44
N GLY A 31 -1.17 -17.34 8.34
CA GLY A 31 -2.06 -18.47 8.10
C GLY A 31 -3.54 -18.07 7.94
N LEU A 32 -4.06 -17.16 8.77
CA LEU A 32 -5.45 -16.69 8.71
C LEU A 32 -5.76 -15.91 7.43
N LEU A 33 -4.79 -15.14 6.91
CA LEU A 33 -4.97 -14.26 5.75
C LEU A 33 -4.42 -14.86 4.46
N TYR A 34 -3.81 -16.06 4.50
CA TYR A 34 -3.14 -16.71 3.37
C TYR A 34 -2.09 -15.83 2.71
N ILE A 35 -1.29 -15.14 3.54
CA ILE A 35 -0.18 -14.27 3.11
C ILE A 35 1.13 -14.74 3.73
N ASP A 36 2.24 -14.22 3.23
CA ASP A 36 3.55 -14.50 3.80
C ASP A 36 3.76 -13.76 5.14
N GLU A 37 4.50 -14.38 6.07
CA GLU A 37 4.85 -13.77 7.36
C GLU A 37 5.65 -12.47 7.21
N GLU A 38 6.49 -12.35 6.18
CA GLU A 38 7.21 -11.12 5.85
C GLU A 38 6.25 -9.99 5.53
N THR A 39 5.13 -10.27 4.86
CA THR A 39 4.11 -9.25 4.57
C THR A 39 3.49 -8.69 5.86
N VAL A 40 3.29 -9.54 6.87
CA VAL A 40 2.82 -9.13 8.21
C VAL A 40 3.84 -8.21 8.86
N ARG A 41 5.12 -8.63 8.88
CA ARG A 41 6.23 -7.86 9.46
C ARG A 41 6.44 -6.51 8.78
N CYS A 42 6.46 -6.46 7.45
CA CYS A 42 6.59 -5.21 6.72
C CYS A 42 5.41 -4.26 6.96
N THR A 43 4.20 -4.79 7.15
CA THR A 43 3.03 -3.96 7.47
C THR A 43 3.17 -3.34 8.87
N TRP A 44 3.64 -4.13 9.83
CA TRP A 44 3.96 -3.65 11.18
C TRP A 44 5.07 -2.63 11.21
N GLN A 45 6.17 -2.91 10.52
CA GLN A 45 7.30 -2.00 10.43
C GLN A 45 6.87 -0.67 9.84
N ARG A 46 6.11 -0.67 8.74
CA ARG A 46 5.55 0.57 8.17
C ARG A 46 4.62 1.31 9.13
N PHE A 47 3.80 0.58 9.89
CA PHE A 47 2.92 1.21 10.89
C PHE A 47 3.73 1.91 11.98
N TRP A 48 4.81 1.28 12.44
CA TRP A 48 5.70 1.84 13.45
C TRP A 48 6.52 3.02 12.92
N ASP A 49 7.09 2.89 11.72
CA ASP A 49 8.03 3.86 11.15
C ASP A 49 7.32 5.04 10.47
N GLU A 50 6.20 4.79 9.79
CA GLU A 50 5.53 5.76 8.89
C GLU A 50 4.07 6.05 9.28
N GLY A 51 3.49 5.30 10.23
CA GLY A 51 2.11 5.48 10.70
C GLY A 51 1.04 4.77 9.87
N MET A 52 -0.21 4.93 10.30
CA MET A 52 -1.37 4.17 9.80
C MET A 52 -1.66 4.36 8.30
N GLU A 53 -1.64 5.59 7.81
CA GLU A 53 -1.88 5.92 6.39
C GLU A 53 -0.90 5.17 5.48
N LYS A 54 0.39 5.27 5.79
CA LYS A 54 1.46 4.63 5.03
C LYS A 54 1.46 3.11 5.17
N ALA A 55 1.11 2.59 6.35
CA ALA A 55 0.92 1.16 6.54
C ALA A 55 -0.21 0.62 5.63
N LEU A 56 -1.35 1.30 5.55
CA LEU A 56 -2.51 0.84 4.78
C LEU A 56 -2.30 0.99 3.27
N TYR A 57 -1.98 2.20 2.81
CA TYR A 57 -1.95 2.53 1.39
C TYR A 57 -0.58 2.33 0.74
N GLY A 58 0.50 2.25 1.53
CA GLY A 58 1.87 2.23 1.03
C GLY A 58 2.30 3.58 0.48
N GLN A 59 3.36 3.58 -0.32
CA GLN A 59 3.80 4.78 -1.02
C GLN A 59 2.86 5.08 -2.21
N PRO A 60 2.53 6.36 -2.45
CA PRO A 60 1.84 6.76 -3.67
C PRO A 60 2.62 6.22 -4.86
N TYR A 61 1.90 5.72 -5.87
CA TYR A 61 2.57 5.39 -7.13
C TYR A 61 3.19 6.67 -7.69
N PRO A 62 4.47 6.66 -8.10
CA PRO A 62 5.09 7.85 -8.68
C PRO A 62 4.22 8.34 -9.82
N SER A 63 3.96 9.66 -9.86
CA SER A 63 3.19 10.23 -10.95
C SER A 63 3.90 9.89 -12.26
N PRO A 64 3.19 9.39 -13.29
CA PRO A 64 3.83 9.13 -14.57
C PRO A 64 4.50 10.42 -15.07
N GLU A 65 5.72 10.30 -15.59
CA GLU A 65 6.42 11.43 -16.20
C GLU A 65 5.51 12.05 -17.29
N PRO A 66 5.40 13.39 -17.34
CA PRO A 66 4.60 14.05 -18.35
C PRO A 66 5.13 13.66 -19.73
N LYS A 67 4.20 13.28 -20.62
CA LYS A 67 4.53 12.83 -21.98
C LYS A 67 4.90 13.97 -22.92
N LEU A 68 4.65 15.20 -22.50
CA LEU A 68 4.88 16.41 -23.25
C LEU A 68 5.87 17.29 -22.48
N THR A 69 6.77 17.94 -23.21
CA THR A 69 7.59 19.01 -22.67
C THR A 69 6.78 20.30 -22.59
N ASP A 70 7.18 21.24 -21.74
CA ASP A 70 6.54 22.56 -21.60
C ASP A 70 6.40 23.29 -22.95
N GLU A 71 7.35 23.08 -23.86
CA GLU A 71 7.34 23.61 -25.24
C GLU A 71 6.22 23.00 -26.10
N GLN A 72 5.95 21.70 -25.94
CA GLN A 72 4.89 20.99 -26.65
C GLN A 72 3.51 21.33 -26.11
N GLU A 73 3.38 21.60 -24.81
CA GLU A 73 2.14 22.12 -24.22
C GLU A 73 1.84 23.55 -24.72
N ALA A 74 2.86 24.40 -24.84
CA ALA A 74 2.71 25.77 -25.36
C ALA A 74 2.24 25.81 -26.82
N TYR A 75 2.70 24.87 -27.66
CA TYR A 75 2.26 24.76 -29.06
C TYR A 75 0.79 24.32 -29.20
N LEU A 76 0.21 23.70 -28.17
CA LEU A 76 -1.16 23.19 -28.20
C LEU A 76 -2.21 24.21 -27.74
N ILE A 77 -1.79 25.26 -27.01
CA ILE A 77 -2.65 26.30 -26.43
C ILE A 77 -2.60 27.60 -27.26
N GLY A 78 -1.62 27.75 -28.16
CA GLY A 78 -1.50 28.85 -29.13
C GLY A 78 -2.22 28.58 -30.45
#